data_AF-A0A1E5JQH9-F1
#
_entry.id   AF-A0A1E5JQH9-F1
#
_cell.length_a   1.000
_cell.length_b   1.000
_cell.length_c   1.000
_cell.angle_alpha   90.00
_cell.angle_beta   90.00
_cell.angle_gamma   90.00
#
_symmetry.space_group_name_H-M   'P 1'
#
loop_
_entity.id
_entity.type
_entity.pdbx_description
1 polymer ?
#
loop_
_entity_poly.entity_id
_entity_poly.type
_entity_poly.pdbx_seq_one_letter_code
_entity_poly.pdbx_strand_id
1 'polypeptide(L)'
;MFHNKPIDPLCFFNIDGKTIDLKQCGQEKEKYVIKGHNSQLIAQGYIGYNWQDPQFPDSAEGYSYYRFFNAGENLYWLYTINSGGGTGNFTSIHRVKRKNTDTLEVETLVDGDRCNGGLQDVAEINNHLNFSQNLTAYDLIALSKNLDPKVKAYDDLAACAICCVAKAYYKVNSNMQLKLSYVDLGATEETQEMPDQGALQSCFNHLIASYVTAGKTQLKQDMLDGLAAKFKQTCKKK
;
A
#
# COMPACT_ATOMS: atom_id res chain seq x y z
N MET A 1 -10.18 -0.96 -21.21
CA MET A 1 -10.05 -0.27 -22.52
C MET A 1 -11.06 0.87 -22.62
N PHE A 2 -10.69 1.94 -23.32
CA PHE A 2 -11.54 3.07 -23.73
C PHE A 2 -11.15 3.46 -25.17
N HIS A 3 -12.10 3.57 -26.09
CA HIS A 3 -11.85 3.77 -27.53
C HIS A 3 -10.76 2.83 -28.12
N ASN A 4 -10.85 1.53 -27.79
CA ASN A 4 -9.88 0.48 -28.20
C ASN A 4 -8.43 0.71 -27.76
N LYS A 5 -8.18 1.60 -26.80
CA LYS A 5 -6.87 1.79 -26.16
C LYS A 5 -6.94 1.43 -24.67
N PRO A 6 -5.81 1.11 -24.02
CA PRO A 6 -5.77 1.04 -22.57
C PRO A 6 -6.29 2.34 -21.95
N ILE A 7 -6.90 2.24 -20.78
CA ILE A 7 -7.34 3.44 -20.06
C ILE A 7 -6.08 4.16 -19.60
N ASP A 8 -6.07 5.48 -19.75
CA ASP A 8 -4.95 6.31 -19.34
C ASP A 8 -4.66 6.10 -17.84
N PRO A 9 -3.41 5.82 -17.43
CA PRO A 9 -3.06 5.56 -16.04
C PRO A 9 -3.32 6.75 -15.11
N LEU A 10 -3.27 7.99 -15.62
CA LEU A 10 -3.58 9.19 -14.82
C LEU A 10 -5.06 9.28 -14.46
N CYS A 11 -5.95 8.53 -15.12
CA CYS A 11 -7.33 8.39 -14.65
C CYS A 11 -7.43 7.72 -13.28
N PHE A 12 -6.40 7.00 -12.86
CA PHE A 12 -6.32 6.34 -11.56
C PHE A 12 -5.33 7.01 -10.61
N PHE A 13 -4.80 8.17 -11.00
CA PHE A 13 -3.96 9.01 -10.14
C PHE A 13 -4.86 9.92 -9.31
N ASN A 14 -4.72 9.90 -7.98
CA ASN A 14 -5.52 10.69 -7.04
C ASN A 14 -7.05 10.58 -7.27
N ILE A 15 -7.59 9.36 -7.19
CA ILE A 15 -9.03 9.13 -7.38
C ILE A 15 -9.82 9.78 -6.25
N ASP A 16 -10.43 10.93 -6.54
CA ASP A 16 -11.37 11.59 -5.65
C ASP A 16 -12.79 11.12 -5.92
N GLY A 17 -13.31 10.28 -5.02
CA GLY A 17 -14.69 9.78 -5.07
C GLY A 17 -14.84 8.35 -5.59
N LYS A 18 -16.05 8.01 -6.08
CA LYS A 18 -16.45 6.63 -6.41
C LYS A 18 -16.61 6.35 -7.90
N THR A 19 -16.39 7.35 -8.74
CA THR A 19 -16.62 7.25 -10.19
C THR A 19 -15.58 8.02 -10.97
N ILE A 20 -15.16 7.46 -12.10
CA ILE A 20 -14.25 8.10 -13.05
C ILE A 20 -14.99 8.30 -14.37
N ASP A 21 -15.04 9.54 -14.85
CA ASP A 21 -15.45 9.86 -16.21
C ASP A 21 -14.22 9.83 -17.13
N LEU A 22 -14.18 8.86 -18.04
CA LEU A 22 -13.08 8.60 -18.97
C LEU A 22 -12.90 9.71 -20.01
N LYS A 23 -13.88 10.61 -20.17
CA LYS A 23 -13.77 11.82 -21.01
C LYS A 23 -13.17 13.00 -20.25
N GLN A 24 -13.08 12.92 -18.93
CA GLN A 24 -12.66 14.00 -18.04
C GLN A 24 -11.44 13.65 -17.19
N CYS A 25 -10.72 12.59 -17.54
CA CYS A 25 -9.50 12.17 -16.85
C CYS A 25 -8.35 11.92 -17.84
N GLY A 26 -7.16 11.66 -17.31
CA GLY A 26 -6.00 11.26 -18.10
C GLY A 26 -5.09 12.41 -18.53
N GLN A 27 -4.08 12.09 -19.33
CA GLN A 27 -3.04 13.03 -19.76
C GLN A 27 -3.59 14.30 -20.42
N GLU A 28 -4.61 14.17 -21.27
CA GLU A 28 -5.19 15.30 -22.01
C GLU A 28 -5.78 16.38 -21.09
N LYS A 29 -6.17 15.99 -19.86
CA LYS A 29 -6.71 16.90 -18.85
C LYS A 29 -5.61 17.52 -18.00
N GLU A 30 -4.68 16.69 -17.53
CA GLU A 30 -3.58 17.12 -16.66
C GLU A 30 -2.48 17.89 -17.41
N LYS A 31 -2.44 17.79 -18.74
CA LYS A 31 -1.43 18.41 -19.62
C LYS A 31 0.00 17.97 -19.31
N TYR A 32 0.19 16.82 -18.66
CA TYR A 32 1.51 16.27 -18.39
C TYR A 32 2.21 15.82 -19.68
N VAL A 33 3.54 15.99 -19.69
CA VAL A 33 4.39 15.59 -20.81
C VAL A 33 4.91 14.17 -20.55
N ILE A 34 4.60 13.22 -21.44
CA ILE A 34 5.14 11.86 -21.36
C ILE A 34 6.65 11.89 -21.60
N LYS A 35 7.42 11.30 -20.69
CA LYS A 35 8.89 11.24 -20.74
C LYS A 35 9.41 9.87 -21.18
N GLY A 36 8.59 8.83 -21.10
CA GLY A 36 8.95 7.50 -21.54
C GLY A 36 8.21 6.42 -20.80
N HIS A 37 8.70 5.19 -20.93
CA HIS A 37 8.12 4.00 -20.30
C HIS A 37 9.22 3.23 -19.58
N ASN A 38 8.91 2.71 -18.41
CA ASN A 38 9.79 1.80 -17.68
C ASN A 38 9.66 0.38 -18.27
N SER A 39 10.67 -0.07 -19.00
CA SER A 39 10.64 -1.35 -19.71
C SER A 39 10.47 -2.56 -18.77
N GLN A 40 11.00 -2.50 -17.55
CA GLN A 40 10.86 -3.58 -16.57
C GLN A 40 9.41 -3.69 -16.09
N LEU A 41 8.74 -2.56 -15.81
CA LEU A 41 7.32 -2.56 -15.43
C LEU A 41 6.44 -3.04 -16.59
N ILE A 42 6.71 -2.61 -17.82
CA ILE A 42 5.97 -3.11 -18.99
C ILE A 42 6.14 -4.63 -19.13
N ALA A 43 7.36 -5.16 -18.97
CA ALA A 43 7.61 -6.60 -19.00
C ALA A 43 6.88 -7.38 -17.89
N GLN A 44 6.58 -6.73 -16.76
CA GLN A 44 5.78 -7.28 -15.65
C GLN A 44 4.26 -7.12 -15.84
N GLY A 45 3.82 -6.63 -16.99
CA GLY A 45 2.42 -6.48 -17.36
C GLY A 45 1.76 -5.19 -16.87
N TYR A 46 2.55 -4.18 -16.47
CA TYR A 46 2.00 -2.86 -16.17
C TYR A 46 1.67 -2.09 -17.44
N ILE A 47 0.67 -1.22 -17.31
CA ILE A 47 0.25 -0.25 -18.30
C ILE A 47 0.48 1.12 -17.68
N GLY A 48 1.28 1.96 -18.33
CA GLY A 48 1.50 3.32 -17.88
C GLY A 48 2.77 3.94 -18.45
N TYR A 49 3.19 5.06 -17.87
CA TYR A 49 4.34 5.83 -18.35
C TYR A 49 4.92 6.73 -17.25
N ASN A 50 6.13 7.22 -17.52
CA ASN A 50 6.72 8.34 -16.80
C ASN A 50 6.27 9.65 -17.43
N TRP A 51 6.08 10.67 -16.60
CA TRP A 51 5.58 11.97 -17.03
C TRP A 51 6.24 13.10 -16.25
N GLN A 52 6.13 14.32 -16.77
CA GLN A 52 6.59 15.52 -16.07
C GLN A 52 5.52 16.60 -16.15
N ASP A 53 5.33 17.32 -15.04
CA ASP A 53 4.48 18.49 -14.99
C ASP A 53 5.17 19.64 -15.76
N PRO A 54 4.57 20.16 -16.86
CA PRO A 54 5.16 21.26 -17.61
C PRO A 54 5.30 22.55 -16.80
N GLN A 55 4.56 22.72 -15.70
CA GLN A 55 4.71 23.86 -14.79
C GLN A 55 5.99 23.77 -13.95
N PHE A 56 6.54 22.55 -13.79
CA PHE A 56 7.75 22.29 -13.03
C PHE A 56 8.76 21.48 -13.87
N PRO A 57 9.29 22.07 -14.97
CA PRO A 57 10.13 21.35 -15.94
C PRO A 57 11.49 20.90 -15.38
N ASP A 58 11.91 21.47 -14.25
CA ASP A 58 13.14 21.10 -13.55
C ASP A 58 12.90 20.09 -12.40
N SER A 59 11.63 19.70 -12.16
CA SER A 59 11.30 18.68 -11.17
C SER A 59 11.62 17.27 -11.67
N ALA A 60 11.82 16.35 -10.74
CA ALA A 60 11.98 14.95 -11.08
C ALA A 60 10.70 14.39 -11.73
N GLU A 61 10.87 13.38 -12.59
CA GLU A 61 9.77 12.76 -13.31
C GLU A 61 8.80 12.06 -12.35
N GLY A 62 7.51 12.30 -12.56
CA GLY A 62 6.45 11.47 -12.00
C GLY A 62 6.26 10.20 -12.81
N TYR A 63 5.46 9.29 -12.27
CA TYR A 63 4.99 8.12 -13.00
C TYR A 63 3.62 7.69 -12.54
N SER A 64 2.91 7.05 -13.46
CA SER A 64 1.62 6.40 -13.17
C SER A 64 1.54 5.12 -13.97
N TYR A 65 1.44 4.00 -13.26
CA TYR A 65 1.27 2.67 -13.84
C TYR A 65 0.18 1.91 -13.11
N TYR A 66 -0.48 1.01 -13.82
CA TYR A 66 -1.38 0.05 -13.20
C TYR A 66 -1.24 -1.34 -13.81
N ARG A 67 -1.66 -2.35 -13.05
CA ARG A 67 -1.92 -3.70 -13.51
C ARG A 67 -3.31 -4.10 -13.04
N PHE A 68 -4.02 -4.88 -13.84
CA PHE A 68 -5.36 -5.34 -13.48
C PHE A 68 -5.42 -6.86 -13.39
N PHE A 69 -6.37 -7.33 -12.60
CA PHE A 69 -6.64 -8.74 -12.35
C PHE A 69 -8.15 -8.97 -12.42
N ASN A 70 -8.56 -10.16 -12.83
CA ASN A 70 -9.97 -10.47 -12.96
C ASN A 70 -10.58 -10.72 -11.57
N ALA A 71 -11.64 -9.99 -11.21
CA ALA A 71 -12.34 -10.14 -9.94
C ALA A 71 -13.75 -10.74 -10.11
N GLY A 72 -14.09 -11.25 -11.30
CA GLY A 72 -15.40 -11.79 -11.65
C GLY A 72 -16.05 -11.08 -12.85
N GLU A 73 -17.33 -11.36 -13.08
CA GLU A 73 -18.05 -10.81 -14.24
C GLU A 73 -18.06 -9.28 -14.25
N ASN A 74 -17.32 -8.69 -15.20
CA ASN A 74 -17.17 -7.25 -15.39
C ASN A 74 -16.60 -6.50 -14.17
N LEU A 75 -15.88 -7.21 -13.30
CA LEU A 75 -15.20 -6.67 -12.12
C LEU A 75 -13.70 -6.93 -12.22
N TYR A 76 -12.91 -5.93 -11.84
CA TYR A 76 -11.46 -5.99 -11.89
C TYR A 76 -10.87 -5.48 -10.60
N TRP A 77 -9.80 -6.12 -10.13
CA TRP A 77 -8.88 -5.46 -9.20
C TRP A 77 -7.86 -4.68 -10.00
N LEU A 78 -7.62 -3.44 -9.60
CA LEU A 78 -6.64 -2.56 -10.21
C LEU A 78 -5.57 -2.24 -9.17
N TYR A 79 -4.35 -2.71 -9.41
CA TYR A 79 -3.20 -2.32 -8.64
C TYR A 79 -2.51 -1.15 -9.32
N THR A 80 -2.38 -0.02 -8.63
CA THR A 80 -1.75 1.20 -9.14
C THR A 80 -0.45 1.48 -8.39
N ILE A 81 0.53 2.03 -9.10
CA ILE A 81 1.76 2.59 -8.55
C ILE A 81 1.97 3.97 -9.14
N ASN A 82 2.20 4.95 -8.28
CA ASN A 82 2.17 6.36 -8.64
C ASN A 82 3.23 7.17 -7.89
N SER A 83 3.81 8.15 -8.57
CA SER A 83 4.61 9.19 -7.95
C SER A 83 4.39 10.51 -8.68
N GLY A 84 4.29 11.60 -7.92
CA GLY A 84 4.23 12.95 -8.46
C GLY A 84 5.59 13.56 -8.79
N GLY A 85 6.68 12.79 -8.77
CA GLY A 85 8.05 13.29 -8.98
C GLY A 85 8.78 13.72 -7.70
N GLY A 86 8.13 13.58 -6.54
CA GLY A 86 8.77 13.71 -5.23
C GLY A 86 9.40 12.39 -4.76
N THR A 87 9.63 12.27 -3.45
CA THR A 87 10.12 11.01 -2.86
C THR A 87 9.01 9.98 -2.62
N GLY A 88 7.74 10.39 -2.70
CA GLY A 88 6.58 9.52 -2.48
C GLY A 88 6.46 8.44 -3.55
N ASN A 89 6.10 7.24 -3.11
CA ASN A 89 5.76 6.11 -3.98
C ASN A 89 4.46 5.50 -3.44
N PHE A 90 3.37 5.91 -4.07
CA PHE A 90 2.01 5.58 -3.67
C PHE A 90 1.54 4.36 -4.40
N THR A 91 0.93 3.45 -3.65
CA THR A 91 0.41 2.19 -4.17
C THR A 91 -1.01 2.00 -3.71
N SER A 92 -1.88 1.48 -4.56
CA SER A 92 -3.28 1.25 -4.18
C SER A 92 -3.86 0.03 -4.89
N ILE A 93 -4.79 -0.65 -4.22
CA ILE A 93 -5.65 -1.65 -4.84
C ILE A 93 -7.07 -1.11 -4.84
N HIS A 94 -7.66 -1.04 -6.04
CA HIS A 94 -9.04 -0.65 -6.24
C HIS A 94 -9.86 -1.81 -6.80
N ARG A 95 -11.15 -1.87 -6.47
CA ARG A 95 -12.13 -2.61 -7.27
C ARG A 95 -12.72 -1.66 -8.29
N VAL A 96 -12.69 -2.07 -9.55
CA VAL A 96 -13.18 -1.28 -10.69
C VAL A 96 -14.26 -2.05 -11.42
N LYS A 97 -15.37 -1.37 -11.68
CA LYS A 97 -16.49 -1.87 -12.49
C LYS A 97 -16.78 -0.91 -13.62
N ARG A 98 -17.03 -1.42 -14.81
CA ARG A 98 -17.53 -0.59 -15.90
C ARG A 98 -19.02 -0.32 -15.73
N LYS A 99 -19.40 0.94 -15.55
CA LYS A 99 -20.81 1.35 -15.44
C LYS A 99 -21.46 1.53 -16.80
N ASN A 100 -20.74 2.15 -17.73
CA ASN A 100 -21.12 2.34 -19.13
C ASN A 100 -19.84 2.53 -19.98
N THR A 101 -19.96 2.93 -21.25
CA THR A 101 -18.81 3.11 -22.17
C THR A 101 -17.80 4.18 -21.70
N ASP A 102 -18.25 5.19 -20.97
CA ASP A 102 -17.46 6.36 -20.59
C ASP A 102 -17.19 6.45 -19.07
N THR A 103 -17.87 5.63 -18.25
CA THR A 103 -17.79 5.75 -16.79
C THR A 103 -17.35 4.45 -16.13
N LEU A 104 -16.40 4.58 -15.19
CA LEU A 104 -16.03 3.53 -14.24
C LEU A 104 -16.60 3.84 -12.86
N GLU A 105 -17.02 2.81 -12.16
CA GLU A 105 -17.19 2.82 -10.70
C GLU A 105 -15.90 2.28 -10.08
N VAL A 106 -15.38 2.98 -9.07
CA VAL A 106 -14.14 2.63 -8.39
C VAL A 106 -14.32 2.69 -6.88
N GLU A 107 -13.77 1.69 -6.21
CA GLU A 107 -13.73 1.61 -4.76
C GLU A 107 -12.32 1.22 -4.32
N THR A 108 -11.64 2.10 -3.57
CA THR A 108 -10.32 1.81 -3.00
C THR A 108 -10.47 0.82 -1.86
N LEU A 109 -9.77 -0.31 -1.97
CA LEU A 109 -9.70 -1.32 -0.91
C LEU A 109 -8.66 -0.93 0.12
N VAL A 110 -7.47 -0.58 -0.36
CA VAL A 110 -6.30 -0.26 0.46
C VAL A 110 -5.33 0.59 -0.37
N ASP A 111 -4.64 1.49 0.30
CA ASP A 111 -3.59 2.33 -0.25
C ASP A 111 -2.44 2.54 0.76
N GLY A 112 -1.39 3.22 0.32
CA GLY A 112 -0.32 3.68 1.19
C GLY A 112 0.89 4.23 0.42
N ASP A 113 1.89 4.68 1.18
CA ASP A 113 3.17 5.23 0.68
C ASP A 113 4.35 4.48 1.31
N ARG A 114 5.11 3.75 0.50
CA ARG A 114 6.33 3.04 0.92
C ARG A 114 6.14 2.22 2.21
N CYS A 115 6.72 2.63 3.34
CA CYS A 115 6.58 1.92 4.63
C CYS A 115 5.25 2.19 5.34
N ASN A 116 4.61 3.32 5.04
CA ASN A 116 3.33 3.70 5.61
C ASN A 116 2.20 3.12 4.75
N GLY A 117 2.01 1.81 4.87
CA GLY A 117 0.95 1.08 4.17
C GLY A 117 1.21 0.79 2.69
N GLY A 118 2.42 1.02 2.16
CA GLY A 118 2.72 0.71 0.77
C GLY A 118 2.61 -0.79 0.47
N LEU A 119 2.12 -1.10 -0.72
CA LEU A 119 1.72 -2.43 -1.16
C LEU A 119 2.81 -3.07 -2.04
N GLN A 120 2.98 -4.38 -1.91
CA GLN A 120 3.98 -5.17 -2.63
C GLN A 120 3.43 -6.58 -2.94
N ASP A 121 4.19 -7.35 -3.72
CA ASP A 121 3.93 -8.78 -3.99
C ASP A 121 2.51 -9.10 -4.48
N VAL A 122 1.89 -8.16 -5.21
CA VAL A 122 0.50 -8.28 -5.66
C VAL A 122 0.37 -9.36 -6.73
N ALA A 123 -0.39 -10.42 -6.47
CA ALA A 123 -0.60 -11.53 -7.40
C ALA A 123 -1.99 -12.16 -7.25
N GLU A 124 -2.52 -12.68 -8.35
CA GLU A 124 -3.74 -13.50 -8.34
C GLU A 124 -3.37 -14.97 -8.09
N ILE A 125 -3.94 -15.58 -7.05
CA ILE A 125 -3.73 -16.99 -6.69
C ILE A 125 -5.09 -17.58 -6.31
N ASN A 126 -5.52 -18.63 -7.00
CA ASN A 126 -6.78 -19.34 -6.73
C ASN A 126 -8.01 -18.40 -6.65
N ASN A 127 -8.17 -17.51 -7.64
CA ASN A 127 -9.24 -16.50 -7.70
C ASN A 127 -9.27 -15.51 -6.50
N HIS A 128 -8.14 -15.34 -5.82
CA HIS A 128 -7.97 -14.32 -4.79
C HIS A 128 -6.79 -13.44 -5.17
N LEU A 129 -6.92 -12.15 -4.93
CA LEU A 129 -5.77 -11.26 -4.97
C LEU A 129 -5.03 -11.37 -3.64
N ASN A 130 -3.76 -11.73 -3.71
CA ASN A 130 -2.85 -11.79 -2.58
C ASN A 130 -1.86 -10.65 -2.72
N PHE A 131 -1.51 -10.02 -1.60
CA PHE A 131 -0.55 -8.93 -1.59
C PHE A 131 0.07 -8.81 -0.20
N SER A 132 1.23 -8.16 -0.14
CA SER A 132 1.84 -7.71 1.10
C SER A 132 1.67 -6.19 1.25
N GLN A 133 1.63 -5.73 2.49
CA GLN A 133 1.57 -4.33 2.86
C GLN A 133 2.64 -4.05 3.91
N ASN A 134 3.49 -3.06 3.65
CA ASN A 134 4.48 -2.62 4.62
C ASN A 134 3.78 -1.98 5.82
N LEU A 135 4.33 -2.25 7.01
CA LEU A 135 3.84 -1.73 8.26
C LEU A 135 4.91 -0.88 8.94
N THR A 136 4.48 0.25 9.47
CA THR A 136 5.24 0.98 10.49
C THR A 136 5.02 0.37 11.88
N ALA A 137 5.75 0.87 12.88
CA ALA A 137 5.58 0.42 14.26
C ALA A 137 4.17 0.67 14.79
N TYR A 138 3.60 1.82 14.44
CA TYR A 138 2.22 2.13 14.77
C TYR A 138 1.24 1.15 14.08
N ASP A 139 1.40 0.93 12.77
CA ASP A 139 0.50 0.05 12.01
C ASP A 139 0.50 -1.38 12.55
N LEU A 140 1.68 -1.90 12.92
CA LEU A 140 1.79 -3.24 13.49
C LEU A 140 0.93 -3.41 14.75
N ILE A 141 0.96 -2.42 15.65
CA ILE A 141 0.14 -2.44 16.86
C ILE A 141 -1.34 -2.21 16.53
N ALA A 142 -1.63 -1.35 15.55
CA ALA A 142 -2.99 -1.03 15.12
C ALA A 142 -3.74 -2.22 14.49
N LEU A 143 -3.03 -3.21 13.93
CA LEU A 143 -3.63 -4.45 13.42
C LEU A 143 -4.19 -5.39 14.51
N SER A 144 -3.84 -5.16 15.78
CA SER A 144 -4.40 -5.91 16.90
C SER A 144 -5.87 -5.59 17.10
N LYS A 145 -6.67 -6.61 17.40
CA LYS A 145 -8.09 -6.44 17.80
C LYS A 145 -8.24 -5.78 19.18
N ASN A 146 -7.15 -5.75 19.95
CA ASN A 146 -7.09 -5.21 21.30
C ASN A 146 -6.29 -3.90 21.36
N LEU A 147 -6.28 -3.12 20.26
CA LEU A 147 -5.60 -1.83 20.20
C LEU A 147 -5.99 -0.94 21.38
N ASP A 148 -4.98 -0.40 22.04
CA ASP A 148 -5.19 0.67 23.02
C ASP A 148 -5.39 1.99 22.26
N PRO A 149 -6.59 2.60 22.29
CA PRO A 149 -6.92 3.78 21.49
C PRO A 149 -6.10 5.03 21.87
N LYS A 150 -5.32 4.97 22.96
CA LYS A 150 -4.46 6.07 23.40
C LYS A 150 -3.09 6.08 22.73
N VAL A 151 -2.70 5.02 22.02
CA VAL A 151 -1.42 5.00 21.29
C VAL A 151 -1.58 5.86 20.05
N LYS A 152 -0.67 6.81 19.86
CA LYS A 152 -0.70 7.76 18.74
C LYS A 152 0.42 7.49 17.75
N ALA A 153 0.07 7.54 16.47
CA ALA A 153 1.04 7.61 15.38
C ALA A 153 1.94 8.85 15.57
N TYR A 154 3.22 8.71 15.23
CA TYR A 154 4.30 9.72 15.33
C TYR A 154 4.72 10.07 16.78
N ASP A 155 3.77 10.36 17.67
CA ASP A 155 4.05 10.77 19.04
C ASP A 155 4.59 9.60 19.88
N ASP A 156 3.94 8.43 19.78
CA ASP A 156 4.28 7.25 20.57
C ASP A 156 5.09 6.24 19.76
N LEU A 157 4.71 6.00 18.51
CA LEU A 157 5.31 5.03 17.61
C LEU A 157 5.51 5.62 16.22
N ALA A 158 6.59 5.23 15.57
CA ALA A 158 6.93 5.62 14.21
C ALA A 158 5.79 5.24 13.24
N ALA A 159 5.43 6.21 12.39
CA ALA A 159 4.38 6.09 11.37
C ALA A 159 4.81 6.78 10.05
N CYS A 160 6.09 6.65 9.70
CA CYS A 160 6.71 7.39 8.59
C CYS A 160 6.92 6.52 7.34
N ALA A 161 7.03 7.17 6.17
CA ALA A 161 7.16 6.49 4.88
C ALA A 161 8.46 5.69 4.68
N ILE A 162 9.44 5.83 5.57
CA ILE A 162 10.71 5.06 5.55
C ILE A 162 10.90 4.18 6.80
N CYS A 163 9.91 4.14 7.71
CA CYS A 163 9.98 3.50 9.02
C CYS A 163 9.42 2.06 9.00
N CYS A 164 9.82 1.24 8.02
CA CYS A 164 9.33 -0.12 7.87
C CYS A 164 9.78 -0.99 9.06
N VAL A 165 8.88 -1.77 9.64
CA VAL A 165 9.24 -2.74 10.70
C VAL A 165 8.69 -4.15 10.46
N ALA A 166 7.70 -4.29 9.57
CA ALA A 166 7.07 -5.57 9.27
C ALA A 166 6.31 -5.51 7.93
N LYS A 167 5.83 -6.66 7.46
CA LYS A 167 4.90 -6.79 6.33
C LYS A 167 3.66 -7.58 6.74
N ALA A 168 2.47 -7.04 6.49
CA ALA A 168 1.22 -7.80 6.57
C ALA A 168 0.92 -8.47 5.23
N TYR A 169 0.55 -9.75 5.25
CA TYR A 169 0.14 -10.49 4.06
C TYR A 169 -1.37 -10.68 4.08
N TYR A 170 -2.02 -10.21 3.02
CA TYR A 170 -3.47 -10.24 2.88
C TYR A 170 -3.91 -11.09 1.70
N LYS A 171 -5.17 -11.53 1.78
CA LYS A 171 -5.92 -12.00 0.63
C LYS A 171 -7.27 -11.30 0.56
N VAL A 172 -7.73 -11.04 -0.66
CA VAL A 172 -9.06 -10.48 -0.91
C VAL A 172 -9.79 -11.31 -1.97
N ASN A 173 -11.09 -11.51 -1.76
CA ASN A 173 -11.98 -12.16 -2.70
C ASN A 173 -12.77 -11.13 -3.54
N SER A 174 -13.54 -11.60 -4.51
CA SER A 174 -14.33 -10.75 -5.42
C SER A 174 -15.33 -9.82 -4.69
N ASN A 175 -15.75 -10.21 -3.49
CA ASN A 175 -16.65 -9.44 -2.63
C ASN A 175 -15.93 -8.38 -1.76
N MET A 176 -14.64 -8.11 -2.02
CA MET A 176 -13.80 -7.17 -1.24
C MET A 176 -13.64 -7.56 0.24
N GLN A 177 -13.80 -8.83 0.59
CA GLN A 177 -13.52 -9.27 1.95
C GLN A 177 -12.00 -9.42 2.13
N LEU A 178 -11.39 -8.40 2.72
CA LEU A 178 -9.98 -8.42 3.10
C LEU A 178 -9.78 -9.36 4.30
N LYS A 179 -8.83 -10.27 4.19
CA LYS A 179 -8.43 -11.17 5.27
C LYS A 179 -6.93 -11.13 5.47
N LEU A 180 -6.51 -10.76 6.68
CA LEU A 180 -5.13 -10.91 7.12
C LEU A 180 -4.78 -12.41 7.21
N SER A 181 -3.69 -12.80 6.57
CA SER A 181 -3.15 -14.16 6.64
C SER A 181 -2.14 -14.29 7.78
N TYR A 182 -1.12 -13.43 7.79
CA TYR A 182 -0.13 -13.30 8.85
C TYR A 182 0.62 -11.97 8.67
N VAL A 183 1.41 -11.61 9.67
CA VAL A 183 2.41 -10.55 9.61
C VAL A 183 3.80 -11.17 9.71
N ASP A 184 4.73 -10.67 8.93
CA ASP A 184 6.14 -11.05 8.96
C ASP A 184 6.97 -9.91 9.53
N LEU A 185 7.68 -10.17 10.63
CA LEU A 185 8.59 -9.22 11.28
C LEU A 185 9.96 -9.15 10.59
N GLY A 186 10.24 -10.00 9.59
CA GLY A 186 11.54 -10.08 8.94
C GLY A 186 12.60 -10.82 9.77
N ALA A 187 13.83 -10.79 9.26
CA ALA A 187 14.99 -11.42 9.91
C ALA A 187 15.71 -10.47 10.88
N THR A 188 16.53 -11.03 11.78
CA THR A 188 17.22 -10.25 12.83
C THR A 188 18.14 -9.15 12.29
N GLU A 189 18.78 -9.37 11.13
CA GLU A 189 19.62 -8.36 10.47
C GLU A 189 18.79 -7.18 9.94
N GLU A 190 17.59 -7.45 9.41
CA GLU A 190 16.66 -6.43 8.94
C GLU A 190 16.10 -5.59 10.09
N THR A 191 16.11 -6.12 11.32
CA THR A 191 15.65 -5.40 12.53
C THR A 191 16.73 -4.50 13.16
N GLN A 192 17.98 -4.48 12.68
CA GLN A 192 19.02 -3.65 13.28
C GLN A 192 18.83 -2.14 12.99
N GLU A 193 18.12 -1.79 11.92
CA GLU A 193 17.81 -0.41 11.54
C GLU A 193 16.34 -0.05 11.80
N MET A 194 15.84 -0.36 13.01
CA MET A 194 14.50 0.05 13.41
C MET A 194 14.42 1.58 13.66
N PRO A 195 13.27 2.20 13.37
CA PRO A 195 13.08 3.64 13.55
C PRO A 195 13.18 4.03 15.03
N ASP A 196 13.52 5.29 15.29
CA ASP A 196 13.69 5.88 16.63
C ASP A 196 12.60 6.94 16.98
N GLN A 197 11.67 7.19 16.06
CA GLN A 197 10.60 8.17 16.24
C GLN A 197 9.53 7.69 17.23
N GLY A 198 9.31 8.49 18.28
CA GLY A 198 8.18 8.35 19.21
C GLY A 198 8.60 7.92 20.62
N ALA A 199 7.85 8.36 21.63
CA ALA A 199 8.20 8.18 23.04
C ALA A 199 8.25 6.70 23.48
N LEU A 200 7.50 5.81 22.81
CA LEU A 200 7.43 4.38 23.11
C LEU A 200 8.28 3.53 22.15
N GLN A 201 8.91 4.14 21.15
CA GLN A 201 9.57 3.45 20.05
C GLN A 201 10.75 2.59 20.50
N SER A 202 11.59 3.12 21.39
CA SER A 202 12.73 2.34 21.90
C SER A 202 12.26 1.07 22.62
N CYS A 203 11.21 1.15 23.46
CA CYS A 203 10.65 -0.02 24.12
C CYS A 203 10.03 -1.01 23.12
N PHE A 204 9.31 -0.50 22.12
CA PHE A 204 8.76 -1.30 21.04
C PHE A 204 9.87 -2.05 20.28
N ASN A 205 10.97 -1.38 19.92
CA ASN A 205 12.10 -2.00 19.22
C ASN A 205 12.68 -3.16 20.02
N HIS A 206 12.91 -2.97 21.33
CA HIS A 206 13.39 -4.06 22.21
C HIS A 206 12.40 -5.23 22.26
N LEU A 207 11.10 -4.95 22.29
CA LEU A 207 10.07 -5.99 22.29
C LEU A 207 10.08 -6.77 20.97
N ILE A 208 10.14 -6.11 19.82
CA ILE A 208 10.18 -6.76 18.50
C ILE A 208 11.45 -7.60 18.35
N ALA A 209 12.61 -7.06 18.70
CA ALA A 209 13.87 -7.79 18.66
C ALA A 209 13.81 -9.09 19.50
N SER A 210 13.12 -9.08 20.64
CA SER A 210 12.94 -10.28 21.46
C SER A 210 12.06 -11.35 20.81
N TYR A 211 11.05 -10.95 20.02
CA TYR A 211 10.21 -11.88 19.26
C TYR A 211 11.00 -12.51 18.11
N VAL A 212 11.73 -11.70 17.35
CA VAL A 212 12.55 -12.17 16.23
C VAL A 212 13.67 -13.09 16.71
N THR A 213 14.38 -12.73 17.78
CA THR A 213 15.42 -13.58 18.39
C THR A 213 14.86 -14.92 18.89
N ALA A 214 13.61 -14.94 19.34
CA ALA A 214 12.91 -16.17 19.74
C ALA A 214 12.34 -16.99 18.56
N GLY A 215 12.64 -16.60 17.31
CA GLY A 215 12.15 -17.25 16.09
C GLY A 215 10.68 -16.98 15.78
N LYS A 216 10.05 -16.02 16.45
CA LYS A 216 8.64 -15.65 16.23
C LYS A 216 8.53 -14.55 15.18
N THR A 217 8.90 -14.86 13.95
CA THR A 217 8.91 -13.90 12.84
C THR A 217 7.54 -13.79 12.14
N GLN A 218 6.79 -14.90 12.06
CA GLN A 218 5.44 -14.89 11.49
C GLN A 218 4.36 -14.89 12.57
N LEU A 219 3.57 -13.82 12.62
CA LEU A 219 2.52 -13.61 13.59
C LEU A 219 1.14 -13.75 12.94
N LYS A 220 0.37 -14.72 13.42
CA LYS A 220 -1.08 -14.77 13.16
C LYS A 220 -1.82 -13.81 14.10
N GLN A 221 -3.12 -13.63 13.89
CA GLN A 221 -3.92 -12.65 14.63
C GLN A 221 -3.81 -12.80 16.16
N ASP A 222 -3.86 -14.02 16.68
CA ASP A 222 -3.72 -14.31 18.12
C ASP A 222 -2.35 -13.89 18.67
N MET A 223 -1.28 -14.11 17.88
CA MET A 223 0.06 -13.69 18.23
C MET A 223 0.22 -12.16 18.15
N LEU A 224 -0.41 -11.50 17.17
CA LEU A 224 -0.46 -10.04 17.09
C LEU A 224 -1.20 -9.42 18.27
N ASP A 225 -2.33 -10.01 18.65
CA ASP A 225 -3.09 -9.58 19.82
C ASP A 225 -2.26 -9.74 21.11
N GLY A 226 -1.50 -10.83 21.20
CA GLY A 226 -0.54 -11.07 22.28
C GLY A 226 0.64 -10.08 22.30
N LEU A 227 1.19 -9.73 21.14
CA LEU A 227 2.24 -8.72 20.99
C LEU A 227 1.74 -7.35 21.48
N ALA A 228 0.55 -6.92 21.04
CA ALA A 228 -0.03 -5.64 21.45
C ALA A 228 -0.34 -5.59 22.96
N ALA A 229 -0.84 -6.71 23.52
CA ALA A 229 -1.04 -6.83 24.96
C ALA A 229 0.29 -6.72 25.73
N LYS A 230 1.35 -7.36 25.22
CA LYS A 230 2.68 -7.28 25.82
C LYS A 230 3.25 -5.86 25.74
N PHE A 231 3.14 -5.20 24.57
CA PHE A 231 3.51 -3.81 24.39
C PHE A 231 2.82 -2.88 25.41
N LYS A 232 1.50 -3.02 25.57
CA LYS A 232 0.75 -2.25 26.58
C LYS A 232 1.25 -2.51 28.00
N GLN A 233 1.59 -3.76 28.32
CA GLN A 233 2.08 -4.13 29.65
C GLN A 233 3.50 -3.59 29.91
N THR A 234 4.40 -3.64 28.94
CA THR A 234 5.82 -3.35 29.14
C THR A 234 6.21 -1.91 28.83
N CYS A 235 5.59 -1.31 27.81
CA CYS A 235 6.00 0.00 27.31
C CYS A 235 5.14 1.14 27.85
N LYS A 236 3.87 0.89 28.20
CA LYS A 236 2.95 1.94 28.70
C LYS A 236 2.79 1.97 30.21
N LYS A 237 3.10 0.89 30.93
CA LYS A 237 3.08 0.88 32.41
C LYS A 237 4.41 1.39 32.95
N LYS A 238 4.63 2.70 32.90
CA LYS A 238 5.59 3.41 33.73
C LYS A 238 4.93 4.64 34.32
#